data_AF-A0A5K1D400-F1
#
_entry.id   AF-A0A5K1D400-F1
#
_cell.length_a   1.000
_cell.length_b   1.000
_cell.length_c   1.000
_cell.angle_alpha   90.00
_cell.angle_beta   90.00
_cell.angle_gamma   90.00
#
_symmetry.space_group_name_H-M   'P 1'
#
loop_
_entity.id
_entity.type
_entity.pdbx_description
1 polymer ?
#
loop_
_entity_poly.entity_id
_entity_poly.type
_entity_poly.pdbx_seq_one_letter_code
_entity_poly.pdbx_strand_id
1 'polypeptide(L)'
;VGADGSKSRVREVAGFKTTGWNYSQDAVICTVEHAYENDCAWQRFLPSGPLALLPIGDRFSNIVWSMTSYEASTHKSMSEVDFVNAVNSALIHGYGPHPGSTARKISLDSFFGGMGTTQSDFEIPPEVHKLVTERFSFPLSLMHARDYVSNRIALVGDAAHTIHPLAGQGVNLGFGDAHALAKVLAEGILVGSDIGA
;
A
#
# COMPACT_ATOMS: atom_id res chain seq x y z
N VAL A 1 -23.61 -2.51 -10.07
CA VAL A 1 -22.42 -1.97 -9.40
C VAL A 1 -21.19 -2.72 -9.92
N GLY A 2 -20.17 -2.02 -10.41
CA GLY A 2 -18.89 -2.60 -10.83
C GLY A 2 -17.89 -2.55 -9.67
N ALA A 3 -17.46 -3.73 -9.21
CA ALA A 3 -16.48 -3.93 -8.14
C ALA A 3 -15.47 -5.03 -8.55
N ASP A 4 -15.23 -5.14 -9.86
CA ASP A 4 -14.51 -6.23 -10.54
C ASP A 4 -13.03 -5.90 -10.82
N GLY A 5 -12.45 -4.97 -10.06
CA GLY A 5 -11.02 -4.68 -10.07
C GLY A 5 -10.55 -3.72 -11.16
N SER A 6 -9.23 -3.54 -11.25
CA SER A 6 -8.59 -2.55 -12.13
C SER A 6 -8.89 -2.77 -13.61
N LYS A 7 -9.19 -3.99 -14.03
CA LYS A 7 -9.62 -4.37 -15.38
C LYS A 7 -11.15 -4.54 -15.50
N SER A 8 -11.91 -3.70 -14.82
CA SER A 8 -13.37 -3.75 -14.76
C SER A 8 -14.02 -3.82 -16.16
N ARG A 9 -14.78 -4.89 -16.41
CA ARG A 9 -15.59 -5.06 -17.61
C ARG A 9 -16.84 -4.19 -17.55
N VAL A 10 -17.38 -3.98 -16.35
CA VAL A 10 -18.53 -3.07 -16.13
C VAL A 10 -18.16 -1.65 -16.56
N ARG A 11 -16.97 -1.17 -16.16
CA ARG A 11 -16.46 0.14 -16.55
C ARG A 11 -16.32 0.27 -18.07
N GLU A 12 -15.74 -0.75 -18.71
CA GLU A 12 -15.51 -0.77 -20.15
C GLU A 12 -16.81 -0.77 -20.95
N VAL A 13 -17.76 -1.66 -20.61
CA VAL A 13 -19.06 -1.78 -21.30
C VAL A 13 -19.92 -0.53 -21.11
N ALA A 14 -19.85 0.10 -19.94
CA ALA A 14 -20.55 1.35 -19.66
C ALA A 14 -19.90 2.59 -20.30
N GLY A 15 -18.73 2.44 -20.95
CA GLY A 15 -18.07 3.52 -21.69
C GLY A 15 -17.45 4.61 -20.81
N PHE A 16 -17.16 4.31 -19.54
CA PHE A 16 -16.52 5.28 -18.65
C PHE A 16 -15.11 5.62 -19.15
N LYS A 17 -14.81 6.91 -19.22
CA LYS A 17 -13.47 7.40 -19.59
C LYS A 17 -12.56 7.30 -18.39
N THR A 18 -11.35 6.79 -18.59
CA THR A 18 -10.32 6.70 -17.54
C THR A 18 -9.14 7.62 -17.87
N THR A 19 -8.51 8.14 -16.83
CA THR A 19 -7.22 8.83 -16.89
C THR A 19 -6.24 8.11 -15.98
N GLY A 20 -5.01 7.89 -16.44
CA GLY A 20 -4.04 7.12 -15.68
C GLY A 20 -2.72 6.96 -16.41
N TRP A 21 -1.73 6.48 -15.67
CA TRP A 21 -0.39 6.20 -16.18
C TRP A 21 0.07 4.87 -15.58
N ASN A 22 0.70 4.05 -16.40
CA ASN A 22 1.42 2.89 -15.91
C ASN A 22 2.79 3.35 -15.45
N TYR A 23 3.17 2.95 -14.24
CA TYR A 23 4.55 3.09 -13.82
C TYR A 23 5.35 1.95 -14.48
N SER A 24 6.57 2.21 -14.93
CA SER A 24 7.52 1.15 -15.32
C SER A 24 8.11 0.46 -14.06
N GLN A 25 7.24 0.20 -13.09
CA GLN A 25 7.55 -0.31 -11.76
C GLN A 25 6.57 -1.41 -11.41
N ASP A 26 7.07 -2.40 -10.69
CA ASP A 26 6.31 -3.52 -10.17
C ASP A 26 6.48 -3.54 -8.64
N ALA A 27 5.47 -4.05 -7.94
CA ALA A 27 5.59 -4.38 -6.52
C ALA A 27 5.79 -5.88 -6.35
N VAL A 28 6.87 -6.26 -5.65
CA VAL A 28 7.09 -7.62 -5.18
C VAL A 28 6.40 -7.79 -3.83
N ILE A 29 5.60 -8.85 -3.69
CA ILE A 29 4.90 -9.20 -2.47
C ILE A 29 5.19 -10.64 -2.05
N CYS A 30 5.28 -10.84 -0.74
CA CYS A 30 5.38 -12.15 -0.11
C CYS A 30 5.13 -12.03 1.40
N THR A 31 4.87 -13.14 2.06
CA THR A 31 4.87 -13.22 3.52
C THR A 31 6.22 -13.72 4.02
N VAL A 32 6.70 -13.10 5.08
CA VAL A 32 7.96 -13.44 5.74
C VAL A 32 7.75 -13.70 7.22
N GLU A 33 8.65 -14.47 7.81
CA GLU A 33 8.71 -14.77 9.24
C GLU A 33 9.88 -14.02 9.91
N HIS A 34 9.61 -13.47 11.08
CA HIS A 34 10.56 -12.76 11.93
C HIS A 34 10.98 -13.61 13.13
N ALA A 35 12.15 -13.31 13.69
CA ALA A 35 12.62 -13.94 14.92
C ALA A 35 11.78 -13.54 16.16
N TYR A 36 11.27 -12.30 16.14
CA TYR A 36 10.50 -11.71 17.24
C TYR A 36 9.13 -11.23 16.74
N GLU A 37 8.25 -10.94 17.69
CA GLU A 37 6.94 -10.41 17.37
C GLU A 37 7.04 -9.02 16.74
N ASN A 38 6.19 -8.74 15.77
CA ASN A 38 6.09 -7.43 15.13
C ASN A 38 4.63 -6.97 15.15
N ASP A 39 4.35 -5.89 15.86
CA ASP A 39 3.05 -5.22 15.92
C ASP A 39 3.04 -3.89 15.16
N CYS A 40 4.18 -3.46 14.65
CA CYS A 40 4.37 -2.19 13.96
C CYS A 40 4.50 -2.38 12.44
N ALA A 41 3.83 -1.52 11.66
CA ALA A 41 4.04 -1.44 10.22
C ALA A 41 5.25 -0.57 9.92
N TRP A 42 6.22 -1.13 9.19
CA TRP A 42 7.46 -0.43 8.82
C TRP A 42 7.41 -0.03 7.36
N GLN A 43 7.93 1.17 7.06
CA GLN A 43 8.11 1.60 5.68
C GLN A 43 9.46 2.33 5.52
N ARG A 44 10.25 1.89 4.53
CA ARG A 44 11.51 2.52 4.14
C ARG A 44 11.42 2.98 2.70
N PHE A 45 11.90 4.20 2.42
CA PHE A 45 11.97 4.73 1.06
C PHE A 45 13.36 4.48 0.47
N LEU A 46 13.43 3.81 -0.68
CA LEU A 46 14.65 3.53 -1.43
C LEU A 46 14.64 4.30 -2.76
N PRO A 47 15.79 4.47 -3.44
CA PRO A 47 15.83 5.10 -4.76
C PRO A 47 14.89 4.45 -5.79
N SER A 48 14.72 3.13 -5.73
CA SER A 48 13.89 2.36 -6.67
C SER A 48 12.41 2.31 -6.30
N GLY A 49 12.05 2.64 -5.06
CA GLY A 49 10.69 2.64 -4.55
C GLY A 49 10.63 2.30 -3.05
N PRO A 50 9.46 2.45 -2.40
CA PRO A 50 9.31 2.08 -1.00
C PRO A 50 9.30 0.55 -0.79
N LEU A 51 9.85 0.13 0.35
CA LEU A 51 9.69 -1.19 0.94
C LEU A 51 8.82 -1.05 2.20
N ALA A 52 7.70 -1.75 2.25
CA ALA A 52 6.82 -1.83 3.41
C ALA A 52 6.81 -3.24 3.99
N LEU A 53 6.75 -3.32 5.32
CA LEU A 53 6.63 -4.53 6.12
C LEU A 53 5.39 -4.40 7.00
N LEU A 54 4.37 -5.19 6.71
CA LEU A 54 3.03 -5.07 7.29
C LEU A 54 2.77 -6.29 8.19
N PRO A 55 2.67 -6.12 9.52
CA PRO A 55 2.51 -7.25 10.44
C PRO A 55 1.18 -7.97 10.22
N ILE A 56 1.21 -9.30 10.29
CA ILE A 56 0.06 -10.19 10.20
C ILE A 56 0.20 -11.27 11.26
N GLY A 57 -0.42 -11.04 12.41
CA GLY A 57 -0.22 -11.88 13.59
C GLY A 57 1.13 -11.61 14.24
N ASP A 58 1.60 -12.56 15.05
CA ASP A 58 2.69 -12.28 15.98
C ASP A 58 4.05 -12.18 15.26
N ARG A 59 4.47 -13.23 14.53
CA ARG A 59 5.81 -13.32 13.91
C ARG A 59 5.83 -13.21 12.38
N PHE A 60 4.72 -12.87 11.75
CA PHE A 60 4.65 -12.81 10.29
C PHE A 60 4.37 -11.39 9.82
N SER A 61 4.94 -11.04 8.67
CA SER A 61 4.60 -9.79 8.00
C SER A 61 4.49 -10.01 6.50
N ASN A 62 3.62 -9.23 5.86
CA ASN A 62 3.60 -9.07 4.42
C ASN A 62 4.59 -8.00 3.97
N ILE A 63 5.41 -8.33 2.99
CA ILE A 63 6.27 -7.40 2.29
C ILE A 63 5.52 -6.82 1.10
N VAL A 64 5.66 -5.51 0.90
CA VAL A 64 5.32 -4.83 -0.35
C VAL A 64 6.52 -3.98 -0.75
N TRP A 65 7.24 -4.42 -1.79
CA TRP A 65 8.46 -3.75 -2.24
C TRP A 65 8.30 -3.26 -3.68
N SER A 66 8.12 -1.96 -3.85
CA SER A 66 8.09 -1.29 -5.15
C SER A 66 9.49 -1.12 -5.70
N MET A 67 9.69 -1.52 -6.96
CA MET A 67 10.97 -1.40 -7.67
C MET A 67 10.73 -1.38 -9.18
N THR A 68 11.79 -1.25 -9.98
CA THR A 68 11.63 -1.34 -11.45
C THR A 68 11.21 -2.76 -11.87
N SER A 69 10.51 -2.92 -13.00
CA SER A 69 10.05 -4.26 -13.45
C SER A 69 11.21 -5.24 -13.70
N TYR A 70 12.41 -4.73 -14.04
CA TYR A 70 13.64 -5.52 -14.16
C TYR A 70 14.13 -6.04 -12.80
N GLU A 71 14.21 -5.15 -11.80
CA GLU A 71 14.58 -5.53 -10.43
C GLU A 71 13.55 -6.53 -9.87
N ALA A 72 12.25 -6.30 -10.07
CA ALA A 72 11.20 -7.19 -9.60
C ALA A 72 11.37 -8.62 -10.15
N SER A 73 11.69 -8.74 -11.44
CA SER A 73 11.98 -10.02 -12.08
C SER A 73 13.23 -10.71 -11.48
N THR A 74 14.24 -9.92 -11.14
CA THR A 74 15.47 -10.38 -10.49
C THR A 74 15.17 -10.87 -9.06
N HIS A 75 14.44 -10.09 -8.27
CA HIS A 75 14.02 -10.44 -6.91
C HIS A 75 13.09 -11.65 -6.84
N LYS A 76 12.32 -11.89 -7.90
CA LYS A 76 11.47 -13.09 -8.01
C LYS A 76 12.27 -14.36 -8.29
N SER A 77 13.36 -14.25 -9.05
CA SER A 77 14.17 -15.39 -9.52
C SER A 77 15.40 -15.70 -8.66
N MET A 78 15.86 -14.76 -7.82
CA MET A 78 16.99 -14.99 -6.91
C MET A 78 16.68 -16.05 -5.84
N SER A 79 17.72 -16.54 -5.16
CA SER A 79 17.56 -17.50 -4.07
C SER A 79 16.78 -16.87 -2.89
N GLU A 80 16.16 -17.72 -2.07
CA GLU A 80 15.47 -17.26 -0.85
C GLU A 80 16.42 -16.52 0.09
N VAL A 81 17.63 -17.06 0.27
CA VAL A 81 18.67 -16.48 1.14
C VAL A 81 19.08 -15.10 0.65
N ASP A 82 19.33 -14.94 -0.66
CA ASP A 82 19.69 -13.64 -1.23
C ASP A 82 18.56 -12.62 -1.09
N PHE A 83 17.31 -13.07 -1.26
CA PHE A 83 16.15 -12.21 -1.12
C PHE A 83 15.97 -11.72 0.33
N VAL A 84 16.08 -12.62 1.32
CA VAL A 84 16.01 -12.26 2.75
C VAL A 84 17.12 -11.26 3.11
N ASN A 85 18.36 -11.53 2.67
CA ASN A 85 19.48 -10.61 2.87
C ASN A 85 19.22 -9.23 2.23
N ALA A 86 18.67 -9.20 1.01
CA ALA A 86 18.33 -7.97 0.32
C ALA A 86 17.24 -7.18 1.05
N VAL A 87 16.21 -7.85 1.58
CA VAL A 87 15.14 -7.21 2.38
C VAL A 87 15.72 -6.61 3.66
N ASN A 88 16.51 -7.36 4.42
CA ASN A 88 17.13 -6.88 5.66
C ASN A 88 18.06 -5.69 5.38
N SER A 89 18.88 -5.78 4.32
CA SER A 89 19.72 -4.67 3.88
C SER A 89 18.90 -3.44 3.49
N ALA A 90 17.78 -3.62 2.78
CA ALA A 90 16.91 -2.54 2.34
C ALA A 90 16.20 -1.83 3.51
N LEU A 91 15.78 -2.58 4.53
CA LEU A 91 15.17 -2.03 5.75
C LEU A 91 16.15 -1.17 6.55
N ILE A 92 17.45 -1.53 6.55
CA ILE A 92 18.49 -0.83 7.31
C ILE A 92 19.11 0.34 6.53
N HIS A 93 19.40 0.17 5.23
CA HIS A 93 20.26 1.06 4.45
C HIS A 93 19.53 2.02 3.48
N GLY A 94 18.20 2.21 3.61
CA GLY A 94 17.47 3.18 2.77
C GLY A 94 17.71 4.66 3.11
N TYR A 95 16.97 5.57 2.48
CA TYR A 95 17.04 7.01 2.80
C TYR A 95 16.48 7.32 4.19
N GLY A 96 17.12 8.26 4.91
CA GLY A 96 16.70 8.71 6.25
C GLY A 96 17.70 8.32 7.34
N PRO A 97 17.43 8.65 8.61
CA PRO A 97 18.27 8.22 9.72
C PRO A 97 18.41 6.69 9.71
N HIS A 98 19.61 6.23 10.01
CA HIS A 98 20.00 4.84 10.11
C HIS A 98 20.19 4.48 11.59
N PRO A 99 20.11 3.21 11.98
CA PRO A 99 20.51 2.77 13.33
C PRO A 99 21.92 3.29 13.65
N GLY A 100 22.04 4.07 14.72
CA GLY A 100 23.30 4.74 15.11
C GLY A 100 23.47 6.19 14.63
N SER A 101 22.53 6.73 13.85
CA SER A 101 22.52 8.16 13.51
C SER A 101 21.77 8.97 14.57
N THR A 102 22.45 9.91 15.21
CA THR A 102 21.83 10.84 16.18
C THR A 102 20.99 11.87 15.42
N ALA A 103 19.71 11.60 15.20
CA ALA A 103 18.79 12.58 14.65
C ALA A 103 18.38 13.58 15.73
N ARG A 104 18.90 14.81 15.68
CA ARG A 104 18.38 15.93 16.47
C ARG A 104 17.02 16.35 15.90
N LYS A 105 15.93 15.84 16.48
CA LYS A 105 14.59 16.41 16.28
C LYS A 105 14.49 17.72 17.08
N ILE A 106 14.22 18.84 16.41
CA ILE A 106 13.72 20.05 17.07
C ILE A 106 12.21 19.83 17.20
N SER A 107 11.72 19.64 18.43
CA SER A 107 10.27 19.56 18.65
C SER A 107 9.65 20.95 18.45
N LEU A 108 8.58 21.02 17.67
CA LEU A 108 7.75 22.22 17.54
C LEU A 108 6.89 22.48 18.78
N ASP A 109 7.09 21.73 19.88
CA ASP A 109 6.50 22.02 21.21
C ASP A 109 7.19 23.21 21.90
N SER A 110 8.33 23.70 21.38
CA SER A 110 9.08 24.83 21.95
C SER A 110 8.39 26.20 21.87
N PHE A 111 7.19 26.31 21.29
CA PHE A 111 6.40 27.55 21.35
C PHE A 111 5.66 27.76 22.69
N PHE A 112 5.56 26.75 23.58
CA PHE A 112 4.74 26.83 24.81
C PHE A 112 5.47 26.56 26.13
N GLY A 113 6.79 26.81 26.19
CA GLY A 113 7.51 26.95 27.47
C GLY A 113 8.09 25.66 28.06
N GLY A 114 9.34 25.36 27.70
CA GLY A 114 10.17 24.34 28.34
C GLY A 114 11.17 23.73 27.37
N MET A 115 12.48 23.90 27.62
CA MET A 115 13.54 23.33 26.77
C MET A 115 13.85 21.89 27.23
N GLY A 116 13.17 20.92 26.63
CA GLY A 116 13.45 19.49 26.81
C GLY A 116 13.95 18.86 25.51
N THR A 117 15.16 18.33 25.50
CA THR A 117 15.66 17.49 24.41
C THR A 117 15.21 16.05 24.65
N THR A 118 14.19 15.57 23.96
CA THR A 118 13.86 14.14 23.93
C THR A 118 14.71 13.44 22.87
N GLN A 119 15.70 12.65 23.32
CA GLN A 119 16.34 11.65 22.47
C GLN A 119 15.33 10.52 22.27
N SER A 120 14.70 10.44 21.09
CA SER A 120 13.99 9.23 20.69
C SER A 120 14.99 8.32 19.98
N ASP A 121 15.25 7.15 20.55
CA ASP A 121 16.06 6.13 19.90
C ASP A 121 15.40 5.70 18.58
N PHE A 122 16.21 5.55 17.54
CA PHE A 122 15.74 5.02 16.27
C PHE A 122 15.43 3.53 16.45
N GLU A 123 14.15 3.17 16.49
CA GLU A 123 13.74 1.77 16.58
C GLU A 123 14.14 1.02 15.30
N ILE A 124 14.72 -0.16 15.48
CA ILE A 124 15.25 -0.99 14.39
C ILE A 124 14.12 -1.91 13.91
N PRO A 125 13.85 -1.99 12.59
CA PRO A 125 12.84 -2.91 12.08
C PRO A 125 13.22 -4.37 12.40
N PRO A 126 12.24 -5.24 12.62
CA PRO A 126 12.49 -6.64 12.94
C PRO A 126 13.19 -7.35 11.79
N GLU A 127 14.21 -8.15 12.12
CA GLU A 127 14.95 -8.93 11.15
C GLU A 127 14.05 -10.00 10.53
N VAL A 128 14.08 -10.10 9.20
CA VAL A 128 13.43 -11.16 8.45
C VAL A 128 14.33 -12.39 8.47
N HIS A 129 13.81 -13.53 8.92
CA HIS A 129 14.57 -14.77 8.99
C HIS A 129 14.30 -15.68 7.80
N LYS A 130 13.04 -15.74 7.35
CA LYS A 130 12.60 -16.75 6.40
C LYS A 130 11.47 -16.25 5.49
N LEU A 131 11.45 -16.74 4.26
CA LEU A 131 10.34 -16.56 3.35
C LEU A 131 9.27 -17.64 3.59
N VAL A 132 8.02 -17.23 3.77
CA VAL A 132 6.91 -18.17 4.06
C VAL A 132 6.13 -18.53 2.80
N THR A 133 5.93 -17.56 1.90
CA THR A 133 5.22 -17.78 0.63
C THR A 133 6.10 -17.54 -0.58
N GLU A 134 5.67 -18.05 -1.73
CA GLU A 134 6.27 -17.63 -3.00
C GLU A 134 6.18 -16.12 -3.20
N ARG A 135 7.13 -15.60 -3.99
CA ARG A 135 7.21 -14.19 -4.34
C ARG A 135 6.34 -13.91 -5.56
N PHE A 136 5.35 -13.03 -5.40
CA PHE A 136 4.52 -12.55 -6.48
C PHE A 136 4.94 -11.13 -6.86
N SER A 137 4.74 -10.78 -8.12
CA SER A 137 4.93 -9.41 -8.59
C SER A 137 3.71 -8.96 -9.37
N PHE A 138 3.33 -7.69 -9.22
CA PHE A 138 2.28 -7.07 -10.01
C PHE A 138 2.69 -5.67 -10.45
N PRO A 139 2.28 -5.24 -11.66
CA PRO A 139 2.63 -3.93 -12.18
C PRO A 139 1.91 -2.84 -11.40
N LEU A 140 2.61 -1.73 -11.16
CA LEU A 140 2.06 -0.56 -10.50
C LEU A 140 1.46 0.38 -11.54
N SER A 141 0.22 0.79 -11.30
CA SER A 141 -0.47 1.73 -12.17
C SER A 141 -1.31 2.69 -11.35
N LEU A 142 -1.41 3.92 -11.82
CA LEU A 142 -2.41 4.86 -11.37
C LEU A 142 -3.50 4.94 -12.43
N MET A 143 -4.75 4.77 -12.02
CA MET A 143 -5.91 4.89 -12.89
C MET A 143 -7.07 5.51 -12.11
N HIS A 144 -7.83 6.38 -12.76
CA HIS A 144 -9.01 7.01 -12.18
C HIS A 144 -10.07 7.13 -13.27
N ALA A 145 -11.28 6.64 -13.01
CA ALA A 145 -12.43 6.90 -13.85
C ALA A 145 -12.83 8.38 -13.73
N ARG A 146 -13.25 9.03 -14.82
CA ARG A 146 -13.69 10.43 -14.74
C ARG A 146 -15.01 10.56 -13.99
N ASP A 147 -15.90 9.62 -14.24
CA ASP A 147 -17.21 9.51 -13.62
C ASP A 147 -17.31 8.14 -12.96
N TYR A 148 -17.94 8.08 -11.79
CA TYR A 148 -18.07 6.84 -11.01
C TYR A 148 -19.49 6.27 -11.11
N VAL A 149 -20.44 7.03 -11.65
CA VAL A 149 -21.84 6.66 -11.79
C VAL A 149 -22.37 7.02 -13.18
N SER A 150 -23.31 6.21 -13.64
CA SER A 150 -24.11 6.41 -14.86
C SER A 150 -25.49 5.78 -14.60
N ASN A 151 -26.43 5.93 -15.53
CA ASN A 151 -27.79 5.40 -15.38
C ASN A 151 -27.74 3.89 -15.04
N ARG A 152 -28.22 3.54 -13.84
CA ARG A 152 -28.23 2.20 -13.25
C ARG A 152 -26.85 1.54 -13.05
N ILE A 153 -25.76 2.31 -13.07
CA ILE A 153 -24.39 1.81 -12.93
C ILE A 153 -23.61 2.68 -11.94
N ALA A 154 -22.95 2.04 -10.98
CA ALA A 154 -21.99 2.67 -10.07
C ALA A 154 -20.71 1.83 -10.05
N LEU A 155 -19.55 2.46 -10.01
CA LEU A 155 -18.23 1.83 -9.88
C LEU A 155 -17.68 2.08 -8.47
N VAL A 156 -17.04 1.09 -7.88
CA VAL A 156 -16.41 1.17 -6.54
C VAL A 156 -15.06 0.46 -6.51
N GLY A 157 -14.17 0.92 -5.62
CA GLY A 157 -12.83 0.37 -5.44
C GLY A 157 -12.01 0.39 -6.72
N ASP A 158 -11.24 -0.68 -6.94
CA ASP A 158 -10.35 -0.83 -8.10
C ASP A 158 -11.03 -0.68 -9.46
N ALA A 159 -12.35 -0.90 -9.54
CA ALA A 159 -13.12 -0.65 -10.75
C ALA A 159 -13.21 0.86 -11.08
N ALA A 160 -13.24 1.72 -10.07
CA ALA A 160 -13.33 3.17 -10.20
C ALA A 160 -11.96 3.84 -10.17
N HIS A 161 -11.05 3.40 -9.30
CA HIS A 161 -9.70 3.96 -9.16
C HIS A 161 -8.70 2.89 -8.77
N THR A 162 -7.49 2.97 -9.32
CA THR A 162 -6.34 2.16 -8.92
C THR A 162 -5.24 3.12 -8.52
N ILE A 163 -4.72 2.97 -7.31
CA ILE A 163 -3.79 3.91 -6.71
C ILE A 163 -2.48 3.18 -6.44
N HIS A 164 -1.37 3.92 -6.46
CA HIS A 164 -0.09 3.37 -6.04
C HIS A 164 -0.25 2.78 -4.63
N PRO A 165 0.19 1.53 -4.38
CA PRO A 165 0.09 0.88 -3.08
C PRO A 165 1.04 1.58 -2.10
N LEU A 166 0.55 2.66 -1.49
CA LEU A 166 1.12 3.22 -0.28
C LEU A 166 0.49 2.42 0.87
N ALA A 167 1.22 1.44 1.40
CA ALA A 167 0.89 0.74 2.64
C ALA A 167 -0.57 0.24 2.79
N GLY A 168 -1.12 -0.44 1.78
CA GLY A 168 -2.43 -1.09 1.90
C GLY A 168 -3.66 -0.16 1.83
N GLN A 169 -3.50 1.08 1.33
CA GLN A 169 -4.61 2.04 1.20
C GLN A 169 -5.72 1.61 0.21
N GLY A 170 -5.44 0.76 -0.78
CA GLY A 170 -6.40 0.41 -1.83
C GLY A 170 -7.70 -0.21 -1.30
N VAL A 171 -7.59 -1.20 -0.40
CA VAL A 171 -8.76 -1.85 0.22
C VAL A 171 -9.54 -0.89 1.10
N ASN A 172 -8.86 -0.04 1.87
CA ASN A 172 -9.51 0.95 2.73
C ASN A 172 -10.35 1.94 1.93
N LEU A 173 -9.86 2.38 0.78
CA LEU A 173 -10.61 3.27 -0.11
C LEU A 173 -11.79 2.54 -0.75
N GLY A 174 -11.61 1.28 -1.17
CA GLY A 174 -12.73 0.45 -1.64
C GLY A 174 -13.85 0.25 -0.59
N PHE A 175 -13.49 0.09 0.69
CA PHE A 175 -14.48 0.06 1.78
C PHE A 175 -15.18 1.40 1.97
N GLY A 176 -14.45 2.51 1.84
CA GLY A 176 -15.03 3.85 1.83
C GLY A 176 -16.07 4.02 0.73
N ASP A 177 -15.76 3.58 -0.49
CA ASP A 177 -16.69 3.63 -1.62
C ASP A 177 -17.92 2.76 -1.39
N ALA A 178 -17.72 1.53 -0.92
CA ALA A 178 -18.80 0.61 -0.62
C ALA A 178 -19.73 1.16 0.46
N HIS A 179 -19.18 1.76 1.52
CA HIS A 179 -19.95 2.41 2.57
C HIS A 179 -20.75 3.60 2.04
N ALA A 180 -20.11 4.49 1.26
CA ALA A 180 -20.76 5.65 0.67
C ALA A 180 -21.92 5.24 -0.24
N LEU A 181 -21.70 4.24 -1.11
CA LEU A 181 -22.73 3.71 -2.00
C LEU A 181 -23.89 3.08 -1.23
N ALA A 182 -23.59 2.22 -0.24
CA ALA A 182 -24.60 1.57 0.58
C ALA A 182 -25.48 2.59 1.31
N LYS A 183 -24.87 3.66 1.84
CA LYS A 183 -25.58 4.75 2.50
C LYS A 183 -26.55 5.47 1.56
N VAL A 184 -26.09 5.90 0.39
CA VAL A 184 -26.93 6.62 -0.59
C VAL A 184 -28.07 5.75 -1.10
N LEU A 185 -27.82 4.46 -1.35
CA LEU A 185 -28.86 3.51 -1.76
C LEU A 185 -29.91 3.32 -0.66
N ALA A 186 -29.49 3.17 0.60
CA ALA A 186 -30.40 3.03 1.73
C ALA A 186 -31.28 4.29 1.91
N GLU A 187 -30.69 5.49 1.82
CA GLU A 187 -31.41 6.75 1.86
C GLU A 187 -32.43 6.88 0.71
N GLY A 188 -32.02 6.53 -0.52
CA GLY A 188 -32.91 6.53 -1.69
C GLY A 188 -34.11 5.60 -1.54
N ILE A 189 -33.89 4.39 -1.00
CA ILE A 189 -34.98 3.43 -0.71
C ILE A 189 -35.94 4.00 0.33
N LEU A 190 -35.43 4.62 1.40
CA LEU A 190 -36.25 5.19 2.48
C LEU A 190 -37.19 6.29 1.99
N VAL A 191 -36.76 7.11 1.03
CA VAL A 191 -37.57 8.21 0.48
C VAL A 191 -38.37 7.82 -0.77
N GLY A 192 -38.23 6.58 -1.24
CA GLY A 192 -38.94 6.07 -2.43
C GLY A 192 -38.38 6.54 -3.77
N SER A 193 -37.12 6.94 -3.82
CA SER A 193 -36.43 7.34 -5.07
C SER A 193 -36.06 6.12 -5.93
N ASP A 194 -35.94 6.30 -7.26
CA ASP A 194 -35.34 5.29 -8.13
C ASP A 194 -33.84 5.21 -7.85
N ILE A 195 -33.41 4.10 -7.26
CA ILE A 195 -32.01 3.84 -6.87
C ILE A 195 -31.03 3.75 -8.04
N GLY A 196 -31.53 3.66 -9.27
CA GLY A 196 -30.72 3.62 -10.49
C GLY A 196 -30.72 4.92 -11.29
N ALA A 197 -31.39 5.97 -10.81
CA ALA A 197 -31.48 7.27 -11.49
C ALA A 197 -30.18 8.08 -11.40
#